data_AF-A0A966YDV3-F1
#
_entry.id   AF-A0A966YDV3-F1
#
_cell.length_a   1.000
_cell.length_b   1.000
_cell.length_c   1.000
_cell.angle_alpha   90.00
_cell.angle_beta   90.00
_cell.angle_gamma   90.00
#
_symmetry.space_group_name_H-M   'P 1'
#
loop_
_entity.id
_entity.type
_entity.pdbx_description
1 polymer ?
#
loop_
_entity_poly.entity_id
_entity_poly.type
_entity_poly.pdbx_seq_one_letter_code
_entity_poly.pdbx_strand_id
1 'polypeptide(L)'
;MTQKFNNLIDLVKIVSEMERDLGLSDISNSERKVLLAISDLENREGVAKTKAILSHELTVGISRPSVFRALAKLEKLGKLSHKNDTNGAYELI
;
A
#
# COMPACT_ATOMS: atom_id res chain seq x y z
N MET A 1 15.80 14.50 24.49
CA MET A 1 14.96 14.80 23.30
C MET A 1 15.59 14.23 22.04
N THR A 2 16.89 14.43 21.82
CA THR A 2 17.72 13.86 20.74
C THR A 2 17.66 12.32 20.61
N GLN A 3 17.62 11.55 21.70
CA GLN A 3 17.56 10.07 21.60
C GLN A 3 16.29 9.55 20.90
N LYS A 4 15.13 10.18 21.13
CA LYS A 4 13.88 9.78 20.47
C LYS A 4 13.95 10.03 18.96
N PHE A 5 14.60 11.12 18.55
CA PHE A 5 14.86 11.41 17.14
C PHE A 5 15.84 10.42 16.52
N ASN A 6 16.91 10.05 17.23
CA ASN A 6 17.86 9.04 16.75
C ASN A 6 17.16 7.69 16.52
N ASN A 7 16.36 7.23 17.48
CA ASN A 7 15.59 6.00 17.32
C ASN A 7 14.63 6.06 16.13
N LEU A 8 13.95 7.20 15.92
CA LEU A 8 13.07 7.39 14.77
C LEU A 8 13.86 7.39 13.45
N ILE A 9 15.02 8.05 13.41
CA ILE A 9 15.90 8.07 12.23
C ILE A 9 16.34 6.65 11.87
N ASP A 10 16.73 5.84 12.86
CA ASP A 10 17.17 4.47 12.62
C ASP A 10 16.01 3.59 12.11
N LEU A 11 14.81 3.75 12.67
CA LEU A 11 13.61 3.08 12.15
C LEU A 11 13.28 3.49 10.71
N VAL A 12 13.35 4.80 10.39
CA VAL A 12 13.10 5.30 9.03
C VAL A 12 14.10 4.72 8.04
N LYS A 13 15.38 4.60 8.41
CA LYS A 13 16.41 3.97 7.56
C LYS A 13 16.09 2.51 7.29
N ILE A 14 15.80 1.72 8.33
CA ILE A 14 15.45 0.30 8.19
C ILE A 14 14.23 0.14 7.29
N VAL A 15 13.16 0.90 7.52
CA VAL A 15 11.95 0.83 6.68
C VAL A 15 12.26 1.21 5.24
N SER A 16 13.06 2.25 5.00
CA SER A 16 13.42 2.70 3.65
C SER A 16 14.24 1.65 2.90
N GLU A 17 15.14 0.93 3.60
CA GLU A 17 15.90 -0.18 3.04
C GLU A 17 14.98 -1.35 2.69
N MET A 18 14.07 -1.75 3.58
CA MET A 18 13.08 -2.79 3.30
C MET A 18 12.18 -2.43 2.11
N GLU A 19 11.72 -1.18 2.03
CA GLU A 19 10.94 -0.69 0.89
C GLU A 19 11.73 -0.75 -0.43
N ARG A 20 13.06 -0.53 -0.38
CA ARG A 20 13.94 -0.66 -1.54
C ARG A 20 14.08 -2.11 -1.97
N ASP A 21 14.30 -3.01 -1.04
CA ASP A 21 14.45 -4.45 -1.32
C ASP A 21 13.16 -5.05 -1.90
N LEU A 22 12.00 -4.52 -1.51
CA LEU A 22 10.68 -4.87 -2.07
C LEU A 22 10.36 -4.17 -3.41
N GLY A 23 11.26 -3.33 -3.93
CA GLY A 23 11.04 -2.58 -5.18
C GLY A 23 9.94 -1.50 -5.07
N LEU A 24 9.66 -1.00 -3.87
CA LEU A 24 8.67 0.06 -3.60
C LEU A 24 9.25 1.48 -3.72
N SER A 25 10.55 1.58 -4.02
CA SER A 25 11.23 2.86 -4.22
C SER A 25 10.80 3.58 -5.49
N ASP A 26 10.31 2.85 -6.50
CA ASP A 26 9.98 3.39 -7.83
C ASP A 26 8.52 3.86 -7.96
N ILE A 27 7.74 3.73 -6.89
CA ILE A 27 6.33 4.15 -6.83
C ILE A 27 6.14 5.29 -5.83
N SER A 28 5.11 6.09 -6.05
CA SER A 28 4.76 7.19 -5.16
C SER A 28 4.33 6.69 -3.78
N ASN A 29 4.42 7.58 -2.78
CA ASN A 29 3.96 7.28 -1.42
C ASN A 29 2.48 6.83 -1.37
N SER A 30 1.62 7.43 -2.20
CA SER A 30 0.21 7.05 -2.27
C SER A 30 0.03 5.63 -2.83
N GLU A 31 0.76 5.28 -3.88
CA GLU A 31 0.75 3.93 -4.45
C GLU A 31 1.29 2.91 -3.45
N ARG A 32 2.39 3.21 -2.78
CA ARG A 32 2.97 2.36 -1.75
C ARG A 32 1.97 2.06 -0.63
N LYS A 33 1.32 3.10 -0.10
CA LYS A 33 0.30 2.96 0.96
C LYS A 33 -0.89 2.13 0.52
N VAL A 34 -1.35 2.27 -0.73
CA VAL A 34 -2.42 1.45 -1.29
C VAL A 34 -1.99 -0.01 -1.42
N LEU A 35 -0.78 -0.27 -1.92
CA LEU A 35 -0.25 -1.62 -2.08
C LEU A 35 -0.08 -2.33 -0.73
N LEU A 36 0.48 -1.64 0.28
CA LEU A 36 0.61 -2.16 1.63
C LEU A 36 -0.75 -2.40 2.30
N ALA A 37 -1.74 -1.52 2.08
CA ALA A 37 -3.10 -1.73 2.58
C ALA A 37 -3.77 -2.96 1.95
N ILE A 38 -3.54 -3.21 0.65
CA ILE A 38 -4.02 -4.42 -0.01
C ILE A 38 -3.38 -5.65 0.64
N SER A 39 -2.05 -5.65 0.81
CA SER A 39 -1.34 -6.76 1.46
C SER A 39 -1.86 -7.07 2.86
N ASP A 40 -2.09 -6.05 3.70
CA ASP A 40 -2.66 -6.26 5.05
C ASP A 40 -4.07 -6.86 4.99
N LEU A 41 -4.94 -6.31 4.13
CA LEU A 41 -6.31 -6.79 3.97
C LEU A 41 -6.38 -8.21 3.41
N GLU A 42 -5.49 -8.57 2.48
CA GLU A 42 -5.39 -9.95 2.00
C GLU A 42 -4.97 -10.91 3.11
N ASN A 43 -3.96 -10.53 3.91
CA ASN A 43 -3.49 -11.37 5.02
C ASN A 43 -4.54 -11.53 6.13
N ARG A 44 -5.37 -10.51 6.37
CA ARG A 44 -6.38 -10.51 7.45
C ARG A 44 -7.74 -11.05 7.04
N GLU A 45 -8.18 -10.74 5.83
CA GLU A 45 -9.55 -10.99 5.36
C GLU A 45 -9.60 -11.92 4.12
N GLY A 46 -8.44 -12.29 3.56
CA GLY A 46 -8.33 -13.11 2.35
C GLY A 46 -8.68 -12.36 1.05
N VAL A 47 -9.08 -11.08 1.15
CA VAL A 47 -9.44 -10.25 -0.01
C VAL A 47 -9.39 -8.75 0.33
N ALA A 48 -8.78 -7.95 -0.54
CA ALA A 48 -8.78 -6.50 -0.41
C ALA A 48 -9.91 -5.86 -1.23
N LYS A 49 -11.08 -5.63 -0.61
CA LYS A 49 -12.20 -4.92 -1.27
C LYS A 49 -11.97 -3.41 -1.28
N THR A 50 -12.38 -2.73 -2.34
CA THR A 50 -12.26 -1.27 -2.52
C THR A 50 -12.77 -0.48 -1.33
N LYS A 51 -13.90 -0.89 -0.74
CA LYS A 51 -14.44 -0.24 0.47
C LYS A 51 -13.47 -0.31 1.65
N ALA A 52 -12.89 -1.48 1.89
CA ALA A 52 -11.91 -1.71 2.95
C ALA A 52 -10.60 -0.96 2.66
N ILE A 53 -10.14 -0.97 1.41
CA ILE A 53 -8.97 -0.20 0.96
C ILE A 53 -9.17 1.29 1.21
N LEU A 54 -10.37 1.85 1.00
CA LEU A 54 -10.63 3.27 1.22
C LEU A 54 -10.74 3.65 2.71
N SER A 55 -11.03 2.69 3.59
CA SER A 55 -11.14 2.90 5.04
C SER A 55 -9.90 2.44 5.82
N HIS A 56 -8.88 1.90 5.16
CA HIS A 56 -7.68 1.37 5.79
C HIS A 56 -6.83 2.50 6.41
N GLU A 57 -6.15 2.24 7.52
CA GLU A 57 -5.38 3.26 8.26
C GLU A 57 -4.30 3.95 7.41
N LEU A 58 -3.70 3.21 6.46
CA LEU A 58 -2.69 3.74 5.54
C LEU A 58 -3.26 4.65 4.45
N THR A 59 -4.55 4.58 4.16
CA THR A 59 -5.19 5.20 2.98
C THR A 59 -6.34 6.14 3.33
N VAL A 60 -6.85 6.15 4.56
CA VAL A 60 -7.97 7.00 4.99
C VAL A 60 -7.69 8.49 4.80
N GLY A 61 -6.43 8.91 4.87
CA GLY A 61 -5.99 10.28 4.59
C GLY A 61 -5.78 10.61 3.10
N ILE A 62 -5.96 9.64 2.20
CA ILE A 62 -5.78 9.79 0.76
C ILE A 62 -7.15 10.01 0.11
N SER A 63 -7.27 11.01 -0.76
CA SER A 63 -8.54 11.26 -1.44
C SER A 63 -8.95 10.09 -2.32
N ARG A 64 -10.26 9.78 -2.38
CA ARG A 64 -10.80 8.67 -3.20
C ARG A 64 -10.25 8.67 -4.64
N PRO A 65 -10.23 9.82 -5.37
CA PRO A 65 -9.67 9.84 -6.72
C PRO A 65 -8.20 9.45 -6.78
N SER A 66 -7.42 9.76 -5.75
CA SER A 66 -6.00 9.39 -5.68
C SER A 66 -5.82 7.90 -5.41
N VAL A 67 -6.67 7.29 -4.57
CA VAL A 67 -6.68 5.84 -4.36
C VAL A 67 -7.01 5.10 -5.66
N PHE A 68 -8.04 5.52 -6.38
CA PHE A 68 -8.39 4.92 -7.67
C PHE A 68 -7.29 5.07 -8.73
N ARG A 69 -6.62 6.23 -8.78
CA ARG A 69 -5.46 6.41 -9.67
C ARG A 69 -4.30 5.48 -9.29
N ALA A 70 -4.03 5.32 -7.99
CA ALA A 70 -2.99 4.43 -7.50
C ALA A 70 -3.30 2.96 -7.86
N LEU A 71 -4.53 2.49 -7.65
CA LEU A 71 -4.98 1.15 -8.04
C LEU A 71 -4.73 0.89 -9.52
N ALA A 72 -5.21 1.78 -10.40
CA ALA A 72 -5.04 1.64 -11.85
C ALA A 72 -3.56 1.67 -12.27
N LYS A 73 -2.72 2.48 -11.60
CA LYS A 73 -1.29 2.55 -11.90
C LYS A 73 -0.55 1.29 -11.45
N LEU A 74 -0.85 0.78 -10.26
CA LEU A 74 -0.27 -0.46 -9.71
C LEU A 74 -0.66 -1.68 -10.55
N GLU A 75 -1.91 -1.74 -11.02
CA GLU A 75 -2.37 -2.76 -11.97
C GLU A 75 -1.57 -2.70 -13.27
N LYS A 76 -1.41 -1.49 -13.85
CA LYS A 76 -0.59 -1.28 -15.05
C LYS A 76 0.88 -1.66 -14.85
N LEU A 77 1.40 -1.55 -13.64
CA LEU A 77 2.76 -1.98 -13.27
C LEU A 77 2.87 -3.48 -12.99
N GLY A 78 1.77 -4.23 -13.08
CA GLY A 78 1.73 -5.66 -12.80
C GLY A 78 1.97 -6.00 -11.32
N LYS A 79 1.67 -5.07 -10.41
CA LYS A 79 1.85 -5.27 -8.96
C LYS A 79 0.60 -5.82 -8.27
N LEU A 80 -0.55 -5.73 -8.93
CA LEU A 80 -1.83 -6.23 -8.46
C LEU A 80 -2.73 -6.57 -9.64
N SER A 81 -3.75 -7.40 -9.39
CA SER A 81 -4.82 -7.71 -10.35
C SER A 81 -6.19 -7.63 -9.69
N HIS A 82 -7.23 -7.63 -10.51
CA HIS A 82 -8.59 -7.88 -10.04
C HIS A 82 -8.79 -9.34 -9.68
N LYS A 83 -9.40 -9.60 -8.52
CA LYS A 83 -9.81 -10.95 -8.15
C LYS A 83 -11.03 -11.36 -8.99
N ASN A 84 -10.89 -12.40 -9.81
CA ASN A 84 -11.83 -12.77 -10.90
C ASN A 84 -13.29 -12.98 -10.47
N ASP A 85 -13.56 -13.22 -9.17
CA ASP A 85 -14.89 -13.55 -8.66
C ASP A 85 -15.56 -12.41 -7.87
N THR A 86 -14.94 -11.24 -7.72
CA THR A 86 -15.52 -10.16 -6.91
C THR A 86 -15.19 -8.77 -7.45
N ASN A 87 -16.23 -8.06 -7.89
CA ASN A 87 -16.13 -6.67 -8.33
C ASN A 87 -15.47 -5.78 -7.27
N GLY A 88 -14.43 -5.05 -7.69
CA GLY A 88 -13.70 -4.13 -6.82
C GLY A 88 -12.88 -4.82 -5.71
N ALA A 89 -12.60 -6.11 -5.85
CA ALA A 89 -11.56 -6.79 -5.09
C ALA A 89 -10.24 -6.81 -5.86
N TYR A 90 -9.14 -6.66 -5.12
CA TYR A 90 -7.79 -6.69 -5.64
C TYR A 90 -6.96 -7.73 -4.91
N GLU A 91 -5.99 -8.30 -5.63
CA GLU A 91 -4.97 -9.18 -5.08
C GLU A 91 -3.57 -8.86 -5.61
N LEU A 92 -2.54 -9.08 -4.79
CA LEU A 92 -1.15 -8.94 -5.21
C LEU A 92 -0.78 -10.04 -6.23
N ILE A 93 0.14 -9.71 -7.16
CA ILE A 93 0.69 -10.65 -8.15
C ILE A 93 2.15 -10.97 -7.80
#